data_AF-A0A2E4YCY5-F1
#
_entry.id   AF-A0A2E4YCY5-F1
#
_cell.length_a   1.000
_cell.length_b   1.000
_cell.length_c   1.000
_cell.angle_alpha   90.00
_cell.angle_beta   90.00
_cell.angle_gamma   90.00
#
_symmetry.space_group_name_H-M   'P 1'
#
loop_
_entity.id
_entity.type
_entity.pdbx_description
1 polymer ?
#
loop_
_entity_poly.entity_id
_entity_poly.type
_entity_poly.pdbx_seq_one_letter_code
_entity_poly.pdbx_strand_id
1 'polypeptide(L)'
;MPGAARTTDSTTAHSPCSPGKCDMGSDNVIINGLNAFRVTDKDTPHGVPPFCVPHTTPLSAGSPNVIVNGKPLGRIGDAFSCGIKVASGSGNVIVNG
;
A
#
# COMPACT_ATOMS: atom_id res chain seq x y z
N MET A 1 -0.87 16.70 3.57
CA MET A 1 -1.85 15.68 3.14
C MET A 1 -1.12 14.69 2.25
N PRO A 2 -1.14 13.38 2.55
CA PRO A 2 -0.34 12.39 1.83
C PRO A 2 -0.89 12.10 0.42
N GLY A 3 0.00 11.70 -0.49
CA GLY A 3 -0.39 11.21 -1.81
C GLY A 3 -1.14 9.87 -1.72
N ALA A 4 -2.05 9.63 -2.66
CA ALA A 4 -2.76 8.36 -2.79
C ALA A 4 -1.80 7.20 -3.08
N ALA A 5 -2.00 6.06 -2.41
CA ALA A 5 -1.28 4.82 -2.69
C ALA A 5 -1.84 4.13 -3.95
N ARG A 6 -0.95 3.52 -4.72
CA ARG A 6 -1.27 2.85 -6.00
C ARG A 6 -0.47 1.57 -6.12
N THR A 7 -0.87 0.69 -7.02
CA THR A 7 -0.03 -0.47 -7.40
C THR A 7 1.38 -0.02 -7.78
N THR A 8 2.38 -0.83 -7.42
CA THR A 8 3.83 -0.59 -7.56
C THR A 8 4.45 0.48 -6.65
N ASP A 9 3.66 1.27 -5.91
CA ASP A 9 4.22 2.18 -4.91
C ASP A 9 5.00 1.39 -3.86
N SER A 10 6.18 1.89 -3.48
CA SER A 10 7.09 1.20 -2.57
C SER A 10 6.55 1.14 -1.16
N THR A 11 6.98 0.15 -0.38
CA THR A 11 6.76 0.11 1.06
C THR A 11 8.05 0.38 1.83
N THR A 12 7.95 0.62 3.13
CA THR A 12 9.12 0.53 4.02
C THR A 12 9.56 -0.92 4.19
N ALA A 13 10.74 -1.12 4.79
CA ALA A 13 11.14 -2.42 5.35
C ALA A 13 10.62 -2.58 6.79
N HIS A 14 10.66 -3.81 7.29
CA HIS A 14 10.73 -4.10 8.73
C HIS A 14 11.79 -5.18 8.95
N SER A 15 12.55 -5.13 10.04
CA SER A 15 13.61 -6.13 10.27
C SER A 15 12.99 -7.50 10.54
N PRO A 16 13.47 -8.60 9.93
CA PRO A 16 14.65 -8.71 9.04
C PRO A 16 14.31 -8.71 7.53
N CYS A 17 13.08 -8.38 7.15
CA CYS A 17 12.59 -8.47 5.79
C CYS A 17 12.92 -7.19 4.97
N SER A 18 13.22 -7.37 3.68
CA SER A 18 13.36 -6.25 2.75
C SER A 18 12.01 -5.58 2.47
N PRO A 19 11.99 -4.35 1.94
CA PRO A 19 10.76 -3.73 1.44
C PRO A 19 10.07 -4.57 0.37
N GLY A 20 8.75 -4.43 0.27
CA GLY A 20 7.93 -4.88 -0.85
C GLY A 20 7.39 -3.68 -1.65
N LYS A 21 6.26 -3.91 -2.32
CA LYS A 21 5.49 -2.89 -3.03
C LYS A 21 4.00 -3.15 -2.83
N CYS A 22 3.17 -2.13 -3.02
CA CYS A 22 1.74 -2.32 -3.18
C CYS A 22 1.49 -3.19 -4.43
N ASP A 23 0.81 -4.34 -4.28
CA ASP A 23 0.48 -5.23 -5.40
C ASP A 23 -0.77 -4.71 -6.15
N MET A 24 -1.53 -5.60 -6.79
CA MET A 24 -2.76 -5.26 -7.50
C MET A 24 -3.80 -4.60 -6.58
N GLY A 25 -4.18 -3.36 -6.93
CA GLY A 25 -5.22 -2.58 -6.26
C GLY A 25 -6.60 -2.75 -6.92
N SER A 26 -7.38 -1.67 -6.95
CA SER A 26 -8.66 -1.58 -7.66
C SER A 26 -8.56 -1.98 -9.13
N ASP A 27 -9.53 -2.71 -9.64
CA ASP A 27 -9.62 -3.11 -11.05
C ASP A 27 -10.13 -2.01 -11.99
N ASN A 28 -10.75 -0.96 -11.45
CA ASN A 28 -11.44 0.06 -12.26
C ASN A 28 -11.23 1.51 -11.80
N VAL A 29 -10.59 1.75 -10.67
CA VAL A 29 -10.22 3.10 -10.23
C VAL A 29 -8.72 3.28 -10.39
N ILE A 30 -8.36 4.18 -11.30
CA ILE A 30 -6.98 4.41 -11.75
C ILE A 30 -6.51 5.80 -11.32
N ILE A 31 -5.35 5.87 -10.68
CA ILE A 31 -4.68 7.08 -10.21
C ILE A 31 -3.33 7.19 -10.92
N ASN A 32 -3.15 8.22 -11.74
CA ASN A 32 -1.96 8.40 -12.59
C ASN A 32 -1.57 7.13 -13.41
N GLY A 33 -2.55 6.43 -13.96
CA GLY A 33 -2.30 5.23 -14.76
C GLY A 33 -2.03 3.95 -13.96
N LEU A 34 -2.09 4.00 -12.63
CA LEU A 34 -1.91 2.84 -11.75
C LEU A 34 -3.16 2.59 -10.91
N ASN A 35 -3.44 1.33 -10.61
CA ASN A 35 -4.61 0.93 -9.85
C ASN A 35 -4.58 1.53 -8.43
N ALA A 36 -5.69 2.12 -7.99
CA ALA A 36 -5.83 2.69 -6.65
C ALA A 36 -5.69 1.59 -5.58
N PHE A 37 -4.80 1.77 -4.61
CA PHE A 37 -4.48 0.75 -3.62
C PHE A 37 -5.25 0.99 -2.32
N ARG A 38 -5.96 -0.02 -1.80
CA ARG A 38 -6.98 0.15 -0.75
C ARG A 38 -6.71 -0.73 0.45
N VAL A 39 -7.37 -0.46 1.56
CA VAL A 39 -7.40 -1.36 2.72
C VAL A 39 -7.85 -2.76 2.26
N THR A 40 -7.20 -3.80 2.78
CA THR A 40 -7.28 -5.23 2.39
C THR A 40 -6.59 -5.64 1.07
N ASP A 41 -6.19 -4.69 0.21
CA ASP A 41 -5.30 -5.03 -0.92
C ASP A 41 -3.92 -5.41 -0.34
N LYS A 42 -3.23 -6.37 -0.98
CA LYS A 42 -1.99 -6.96 -0.45
C LYS A 42 -0.75 -6.32 -1.04
N ASP A 43 0.35 -6.34 -0.30
CA ASP A 43 1.67 -6.09 -0.87
C ASP A 43 2.17 -7.29 -1.70
N THR A 44 3.23 -7.07 -2.46
CA THR A 44 3.96 -8.13 -3.15
C THR A 44 4.71 -9.00 -2.12
N PRO A 45 4.96 -10.29 -2.41
CA PRO A 45 5.79 -11.13 -1.55
C PRO A 45 7.13 -10.47 -1.24
N HIS A 46 7.46 -10.35 0.05
CA HIS A 46 8.74 -9.81 0.52
C HIS A 46 9.32 -10.68 1.64
N GLY A 47 10.65 -10.68 1.75
CA GLY A 47 11.37 -11.50 2.73
C GLY A 47 12.80 -11.79 2.28
N VAL A 48 13.61 -12.33 3.20
CA VAL A 48 15.02 -12.64 2.98
C VAL A 48 15.32 -13.99 3.62
N PRO A 49 15.09 -15.13 2.93
CA PRO A 49 15.43 -16.45 3.45
C PRO A 49 16.93 -16.56 3.82
N PRO A 50 17.29 -17.28 4.90
CA PRO A 50 16.42 -17.97 5.86
C PRO A 50 15.86 -17.06 6.98
N PHE A 51 16.25 -15.79 7.01
CA PHE A 51 15.95 -14.86 8.12
C PHE A 51 14.50 -14.38 8.13
N CYS A 52 13.86 -14.32 6.97
CA CYS A 52 12.46 -13.99 6.81
C CYS A 52 11.85 -14.79 5.67
N VAL A 53 10.85 -15.61 5.99
CA VAL A 53 10.08 -16.36 4.99
C VAL A 53 9.26 -15.37 4.16
N PRO A 54 9.28 -15.47 2.81
CA PRO A 54 8.49 -14.62 1.94
C PRO A 54 7.01 -14.67 2.31
N HIS A 55 6.41 -13.51 2.48
CA HIS A 55 4.99 -13.38 2.83
C HIS A 55 4.36 -12.14 2.20
N THR A 56 3.03 -12.11 2.23
CA THR A 56 2.22 -10.95 1.84
C THR A 56 1.29 -10.57 2.98
N THR A 57 1.03 -9.29 3.16
CA THR A 57 0.10 -8.74 4.14
C THR A 57 -0.85 -7.72 3.53
N PRO A 58 -2.08 -7.60 4.05
CA PRO A 58 -3.01 -6.57 3.62
C PRO A 58 -2.62 -5.19 4.19
N LEU A 59 -2.95 -4.14 3.44
CA LEU A 59 -3.02 -2.78 3.97
C LEU A 59 -4.08 -2.74 5.08
N SER A 60 -3.71 -2.25 6.26
CA SER A 60 -4.54 -2.25 7.48
C SER A 60 -5.10 -0.88 7.84
N ALA A 61 -4.57 0.20 7.25
CA ALA A 61 -5.06 1.57 7.44
C ALA A 61 -5.28 2.27 6.09
N GLY A 62 -6.15 3.28 6.08
CA GLY A 62 -6.50 4.06 4.89
C GLY A 62 -7.18 5.37 5.28
N SER A 63 -7.64 6.12 4.29
CA SER A 63 -8.44 7.33 4.52
C SER A 63 -9.74 7.02 5.27
N PRO A 64 -10.16 7.85 6.26
CA PRO A 64 -11.43 7.67 6.96
C PRO A 64 -12.67 7.95 6.11
N ASN A 65 -12.54 8.63 4.97
CA ASN A 65 -13.69 9.13 4.19
C ASN A 65 -13.50 9.10 2.66
N VAL A 66 -12.32 8.79 2.15
CA VAL A 66 -12.11 8.55 0.72
C VAL A 66 -12.17 7.05 0.47
N ILE A 67 -13.29 6.63 -0.13
CA ILE A 67 -13.65 5.23 -0.32
C ILE A 67 -13.57 4.88 -1.81
N VAL A 68 -12.85 3.81 -2.13
CA VAL A 68 -12.70 3.26 -3.48
C VAL A 68 -13.20 1.82 -3.48
N ASN A 69 -14.18 1.52 -4.33
CA ASN A 69 -14.88 0.22 -4.36
C ASN A 69 -15.29 -0.31 -2.97
N GLY A 70 -15.84 0.57 -2.13
CA GLY A 70 -16.29 0.19 -0.78
C GLY A 70 -15.17 0.00 0.25
N LYS A 71 -13.90 0.27 -0.09
CA LYS A 71 -12.75 0.14 0.81
C LYS A 71 -12.04 1.49 0.99
N PRO A 72 -11.54 1.83 2.19
CA PRO A 72 -10.68 2.99 2.38
C PRO A 72 -9.50 3.03 1.41
N LEU A 73 -9.27 4.18 0.78
CA LEU A 73 -8.11 4.41 -0.08
C LEU A 73 -6.83 4.53 0.77
N GLY A 74 -5.80 3.78 0.41
CA GLY A 74 -4.48 3.88 1.03
C GLY A 74 -3.74 5.16 0.66
N ARG A 75 -2.84 5.59 1.53
CA ARG A 75 -2.06 6.81 1.41
C ARG A 75 -0.62 6.57 1.84
N ILE A 76 0.29 7.45 1.45
CA ILE A 76 1.65 7.46 2.01
C ILE A 76 1.58 7.48 3.55
N GLY A 77 2.25 6.52 4.20
CA GLY A 77 2.31 6.36 5.65
C GLY A 77 1.30 5.39 6.25
N ASP A 78 0.26 4.98 5.50
CA ASP A 78 -0.70 3.98 5.96
C ASP A 78 -0.02 2.60 6.11
N ALA A 79 -0.39 1.88 7.16
CA ALA A 79 0.28 0.66 7.59
C ALA A 79 -0.29 -0.59 6.92
N PHE A 80 0.53 -1.63 6.84
CA PHE A 80 0.15 -3.01 6.57
C PHE A 80 0.18 -3.82 7.87
N SER A 81 -0.43 -5.02 7.86
CA SER A 81 -0.55 -5.83 9.09
C SER A 81 0.78 -6.37 9.62
N CYS A 82 1.86 -6.46 8.82
CA CYS A 82 3.20 -6.84 9.30
C CYS A 82 4.02 -5.66 9.84
N GLY A 83 3.51 -4.42 9.75
CA GLY A 83 4.19 -3.23 10.27
C GLY A 83 4.99 -2.42 9.23
N ILE A 84 5.09 -2.87 7.96
CA ILE A 84 5.52 -1.97 6.87
C ILE A 84 4.47 -0.87 6.66
N LYS A 85 4.88 0.21 5.98
CA LYS A 85 4.01 1.31 5.56
C LYS A 85 4.16 1.57 4.06
N VAL A 86 3.15 2.16 3.44
CA VAL A 86 3.28 2.75 2.11
C VAL A 86 4.32 3.88 2.16
N ALA A 87 5.34 3.79 1.32
CA ALA A 87 6.49 4.71 1.30
C ALA A 87 6.49 5.67 0.09
N SER A 88 5.77 5.35 -0.99
CA SER A 88 5.54 6.26 -2.12
C SER A 88 4.05 6.34 -2.48
N GLY A 89 3.69 7.37 -3.25
CA GLY A 89 2.31 7.59 -3.67
C GLY A 89 2.25 8.54 -4.85
N SER A 90 1.02 8.89 -5.25
CA SER A 90 0.78 9.93 -6.25
C SER A 90 1.41 11.27 -5.85
N GLY A 91 2.05 11.93 -6.81
CA GLY A 91 2.61 13.27 -6.62
C GLY A 91 1.58 14.41 -6.72
N ASN A 92 0.37 14.14 -7.22
CA ASN A 92 -0.65 15.17 -7.46
C ASN A 92 -2.08 14.78 -7.08
N VAL A 93 -2.35 13.50 -6.80
CA VAL A 93 -3.61 13.05 -6.20
C VAL A 93 -3.40 12.93 -4.71
N ILE A 94 -3.83 13.98 -4.01
CA ILE A 94 -3.66 14.13 -2.58
C ILE A 94 -4.93 13.70 -1.86
N VAL A 95 -4.79 12.78 -0.92
CA VAL A 95 -5.89 12.23 -0.13
C VAL A 95 -5.84 12.88 1.24
N ASN A 96 -7.00 13.14 1.83
CA ASN A 96 -7.10 13.79 3.13
C ASN A 96 -6.25 13.08 4.21
N GLY A 97 -5.93 13.85 5.26
CA GLY A 97 -5.41 13.31 6.53
C GLY A 97 -6.51 12.62 7.32
#